data_AF-A0A1T4WTA7-F1
#
_entry.id   AF-A0A1T4WTA7-F1
#
_cell.length_a   1.000
_cell.length_b   1.000
_cell.length_c   1.000
_cell.angle_alpha   90.00
_cell.angle_beta   90.00
_cell.angle_gamma   90.00
#
_symmetry.space_group_name_H-M   'P 1'
#
loop_
_entity.id
_entity.type
_entity.pdbx_description
1 polymer ?
#
loop_
_entity_poly.entity_id
_entity_poly.type
_entity_poly.pdbx_seq_one_letter_code
_entity_poly.pdbx_strand_id
1 'polypeptide(L)'
;MWSQAFSLVEMLIVIAIVGVMSAVVIAFLGGAHRESMTRVRDQRNAQEVVSLCMGAVAVGAPVVEPGNMRTTIENLMEGKAASSGIFQGRIFRISQMSEEEIDGALKYLSWHDSQPVYDAKAH
;
A
#
# COMPACT_ATOMS: atom_id res chain seq x y z
N MET A 1 57.71 -6.11 14.05
CA MET A 1 57.23 -7.44 13.63
C MET A 1 56.01 -7.75 14.49
N TRP A 2 54.80 -7.45 14.00
CA TRP A 2 53.56 -7.77 14.71
C TRP A 2 52.83 -8.84 13.91
N SER A 3 53.11 -10.10 14.21
CA SER A 3 52.25 -11.21 13.79
C SER A 3 51.73 -11.83 15.08
N GLN A 4 50.69 -11.24 15.65
CA GLN A 4 49.88 -11.93 16.64
C GLN A 4 48.95 -12.85 15.86
N ALA A 5 49.23 -14.16 15.92
CA ALA A 5 48.31 -15.15 15.42
C ALA A 5 47.05 -15.13 16.30
N PHE A 6 45.89 -14.85 15.71
CA PHE A 6 44.60 -14.91 16.40
C PHE A 6 44.37 -16.33 16.93
N SER A 7 43.98 -16.44 18.20
CA SER A 7 43.64 -17.74 18.79
C SER A 7 42.33 -18.28 18.20
N LEU A 8 42.20 -19.61 18.10
CA LEU A 8 40.95 -20.26 17.71
C LEU A 8 39.77 -19.84 18.62
N VAL A 9 40.03 -19.70 19.91
CA VAL A 9 39.02 -19.25 20.88
C VAL A 9 38.58 -17.83 20.59
N GLU A 10 39.53 -16.96 20.22
CA GLU A 10 39.26 -15.57 19.90
C GLU A 10 38.42 -15.45 18.62
N MET A 11 38.72 -16.27 17.61
CA MET A 11 37.88 -16.37 16.40
C MET A 11 36.46 -16.88 16.70
N LEU A 12 36.31 -17.86 17.59
CA LEU A 12 34.99 -18.38 17.99
C LEU A 12 34.16 -17.30 18.71
N ILE A 13 34.79 -16.53 19.60
CA ILE A 13 34.14 -15.42 20.31
C ILE A 13 33.71 -14.34 19.32
N VAL A 14 34.56 -13.98 18.35
CA VAL A 14 34.21 -13.00 17.32
C VAL A 14 33.01 -13.45 16.50
N ILE A 15 33.00 -14.71 16.03
CA ILE A 15 31.87 -15.25 15.26
C ILE A 15 30.59 -15.26 16.11
N ALA A 16 30.68 -15.66 17.38
CA ALA A 16 29.52 -15.66 18.29
C ALA A 16 28.96 -14.24 18.48
N ILE A 17 29.82 -13.24 18.72
CA ILE A 17 29.41 -11.85 18.89
C ILE A 17 28.79 -11.30 17.60
N VAL A 18 29.44 -11.50 16.46
CA VAL A 18 28.92 -11.03 15.15
C VAL A 18 27.58 -11.71 14.83
N GLY A 19 27.43 -13.00 15.14
CA GLY A 19 26.18 -13.73 14.95
C GLY A 19 25.02 -13.15 15.77
N VAL A 20 25.24 -12.90 17.06
CA VAL A 20 24.22 -12.30 17.95
C VAL A 20 23.88 -10.87 17.51
N MET A 21 24.89 -10.05 17.22
CA MET A 21 24.69 -8.67 16.77
C MET A 21 23.92 -8.62 15.45
N SER A 22 24.29 -9.48 14.48
CA SER A 22 23.62 -9.54 13.17
C SER A 22 22.16 -9.97 13.31
N ALA A 23 21.85 -10.92 14.19
CA ALA A 23 20.48 -11.37 14.42
C ALA A 23 19.56 -10.23 14.91
N VAL A 24 20.04 -9.42 15.86
CA VAL A 24 19.30 -8.26 16.37
C VAL A 24 19.08 -7.20 15.28
N VAL A 25 20.12 -6.91 14.50
CA VAL A 25 20.04 -5.92 13.40
C VAL A 25 19.04 -6.35 12.32
N ILE A 26 19.05 -7.63 11.92
CA ILE A 26 18.12 -8.15 10.92
C ILE A 26 16.68 -8.08 11.43
N ALA A 27 16.44 -8.48 12.69
CA ALA A 27 15.10 -8.41 13.28
C ALA A 27 14.56 -6.97 13.32
N PHE A 28 15.41 -6.00 13.70
CA PHE A 28 15.06 -4.59 13.74
C PHE A 28 14.76 -4.02 12.33
N LEU A 29 15.60 -4.32 11.34
CA LEU A 29 15.39 -3.89 9.96
C LEU A 29 14.15 -4.51 9.33
N GLY A 30 13.84 -5.78 9.62
CA GLY A 30 12.65 -6.45 9.13
C GLY A 30 11.35 -5.80 9.63
N GLY A 31 11.32 -5.38 10.90
CA GLY A 31 10.17 -4.67 11.48
C GLY A 31 9.92 -3.31 10.83
N ALA A 32 10.97 -2.48 10.71
CA ALA A 32 10.88 -1.17 10.08
C ALA A 32 10.48 -1.25 8.60
N HIS A 33 10.97 -2.27 7.88
CA HIS A 33 10.63 -2.44 6.49
C HIS A 33 9.15 -2.79 6.31
N ARG A 34 8.58 -3.64 7.20
CA ARG A 34 7.17 -4.03 7.13
C ARG A 34 6.22 -2.83 7.24
N GLU A 35 6.46 -1.92 8.18
CA GLU A 35 5.64 -0.71 8.35
C GLU A 35 5.75 0.25 7.16
N SER A 36 6.97 0.41 6.61
CA SER A 36 7.16 1.20 5.40
C SER A 36 6.43 0.60 4.19
N MET A 37 6.44 -0.73 4.05
CA MET A 37 5.77 -1.44 2.97
C MET A 37 4.25 -1.36 3.08
N THR A 38 3.68 -1.50 4.27
CA THR A 38 2.23 -1.34 4.47
C THR A 38 1.80 0.08 4.10
N ARG A 39 2.55 1.10 4.55
CA ARG A 39 2.27 2.50 4.20
C ARG A 39 2.32 2.73 2.68
N VAL A 40 3.36 2.25 2.00
CA VAL A 40 3.50 2.41 0.54
C VAL A 40 2.38 1.70 -0.21
N ARG A 41 2.02 0.49 0.23
CA ARG A 41 0.88 -0.26 -0.32
C ARG A 41 -0.42 0.52 -0.17
N ASP A 42 -0.70 1.02 1.03
CA ASP A 42 -1.93 1.75 1.34
C ASP A 42 -2.06 3.04 0.51
N GLN A 43 -0.97 3.79 0.35
CA GLN A 43 -0.90 4.96 -0.53
C GLN A 43 -1.14 4.61 -2.00
N ARG A 44 -0.50 3.54 -2.48
CA ARG A 44 -0.68 3.06 -3.87
C ARG A 44 -2.13 2.67 -4.12
N ASN A 45 -2.75 1.96 -3.20
CA ASN A 45 -4.14 1.54 -3.32
C ASN A 45 -5.07 2.77 -3.37
N ALA A 46 -4.85 3.77 -2.52
CA ALA A 46 -5.61 5.02 -2.56
C ALA A 46 -5.44 5.77 -3.91
N GLN A 47 -4.22 5.81 -4.46
CA GLN A 47 -3.97 6.40 -5.77
C GLN A 47 -4.66 5.64 -6.90
N GLU A 48 -4.66 4.30 -6.87
CA GLU A 48 -5.35 3.47 -7.85
C GLU A 48 -6.88 3.71 -7.81
N VAL A 49 -7.47 3.76 -6.61
CA VAL A 49 -8.88 4.09 -6.39
C VAL A 49 -9.24 5.42 -7.03
N VAL A 50 -8.48 6.49 -6.73
CA VAL A 50 -8.74 7.84 -7.25
C VAL A 50 -8.56 7.87 -8.77
N SER A 51 -7.45 7.35 -9.28
CA SER A 51 -7.16 7.35 -10.71
C SER A 51 -8.26 6.64 -11.51
N LEU A 52 -8.75 5.50 -11.02
CA LEU A 52 -9.80 4.76 -11.71
C LEU A 52 -11.17 5.42 -11.54
N CYS A 53 -11.49 5.96 -10.36
CA CYS A 53 -12.71 6.73 -10.14
C CYS A 53 -12.82 7.91 -11.12
N MET A 54 -11.76 8.70 -11.28
CA MET A 54 -11.78 9.84 -12.20
C MET A 54 -12.07 9.40 -13.64
N GLY A 55 -11.44 8.32 -14.10
CA GLY A 55 -11.70 7.76 -15.43
C GLY A 55 -13.12 7.22 -15.58
N ALA A 56 -13.61 6.52 -14.56
CA ALA A 56 -14.94 5.92 -14.53
C ALA A 56 -16.06 6.99 -14.51
N VAL A 57 -15.91 8.04 -13.71
CA VAL A 57 -16.85 9.17 -13.65
C VAL A 57 -16.89 9.91 -15.00
N ALA A 58 -15.75 10.10 -15.65
CA ALA A 58 -15.68 10.77 -16.95
C ALA A 58 -16.48 10.06 -18.05
N VAL A 59 -16.71 8.76 -17.93
CA VAL A 59 -17.50 7.94 -18.86
C VAL A 59 -18.88 7.54 -18.30
N GLY A 60 -19.27 8.12 -17.16
CA GLY A 60 -20.56 7.91 -16.52
C GLY A 60 -20.75 6.53 -15.87
N ALA A 61 -19.68 5.83 -15.50
CA ALA A 61 -19.79 4.59 -14.74
C ALA A 61 -20.17 4.93 -13.27
N PRO A 62 -21.19 4.27 -12.69
CA PRO A 62 -21.71 4.58 -11.36
C PRO A 62 -20.84 3.97 -10.25
N VAL A 63 -19.56 4.36 -10.18
CA VAL A 63 -18.60 3.84 -9.20
C VAL A 63 -18.57 4.65 -7.91
N VAL A 64 -18.84 5.95 -7.97
CA VAL A 64 -18.79 6.86 -6.82
C VAL A 64 -20.12 6.86 -6.07
N GLU A 65 -20.07 6.58 -4.77
CA GLU A 65 -21.15 6.82 -3.81
C GLU A 65 -20.77 8.03 -2.95
N PRO A 66 -21.32 9.22 -3.22
CA PRO A 66 -20.92 10.45 -2.53
C PRO A 66 -21.07 10.34 -1.01
N GLY A 67 -20.01 10.68 -0.28
CA GLY A 67 -20.00 10.63 1.18
C GLY A 67 -19.73 9.23 1.76
N ASN A 68 -19.68 8.18 0.93
CA ASN A 68 -19.33 6.83 1.36
C ASN A 68 -18.14 6.28 0.56
N MET A 69 -16.93 6.53 1.08
CA MET A 69 -15.68 6.15 0.43
C MET A 69 -15.52 4.63 0.37
N ARG A 70 -15.95 3.93 1.41
CA ARG A 70 -15.90 2.47 1.49
C ARG A 70 -16.78 1.84 0.41
N THR A 71 -18.02 2.28 0.27
CA THR A 71 -18.90 1.81 -0.80
C THR A 71 -18.38 2.19 -2.19
N THR A 72 -17.71 3.34 -2.33
CA THR A 72 -17.03 3.70 -3.59
C THR A 72 -15.91 2.70 -3.95
N ILE A 73 -15.10 2.28 -2.98
CA ILE A 73 -14.07 1.25 -3.17
C ILE A 73 -14.71 -0.11 -3.50
N GLU A 74 -15.76 -0.50 -2.77
CA GLU A 74 -16.49 -1.75 -3.02
C GLU A 74 -17.10 -1.77 -4.43
N ASN A 75 -17.70 -0.67 -4.89
CA ASN A 75 -18.20 -0.53 -6.25
C ASN A 75 -17.09 -0.69 -7.30
N LEU A 76 -15.90 -0.16 -7.04
CA LEU A 76 -14.73 -0.35 -7.89
C LEU A 76 -14.19 -1.78 -7.83
N MET A 77 -14.32 -2.49 -6.71
CA MET A 77 -13.91 -3.90 -6.60
C MET A 77 -14.89 -4.85 -7.31
N GLU A 78 -16.19 -4.59 -7.20
CA GLU A 78 -17.22 -5.26 -7.99
C GLU A 78 -17.02 -5.01 -9.49
N GLY A 79 -16.71 -3.75 -9.81
CA GLY A 79 -16.55 -3.25 -11.16
C GLY A 79 -17.86 -2.78 -11.75
N LYS A 80 -17.90 -1.54 -12.23
CA LYS A 80 -19.09 -0.96 -12.87
C LYS A 80 -18.81 -0.65 -14.34
N ALA A 81 -19.83 -0.83 -15.18
CA ALA A 81 -19.73 -0.54 -16.60
C ALA A 81 -19.96 0.95 -16.90
N ALA A 82 -19.25 1.47 -17.88
CA ALA A 82 -19.57 2.78 -18.44
C ALA A 82 -20.96 2.78 -19.08
N SER A 83 -21.73 3.83 -18.79
CA SER A 83 -23.11 3.99 -19.25
C SER A 83 -23.20 4.65 -20.63
N SER A 84 -22.15 5.34 -21.08
CA SER A 84 -22.18 6.12 -22.32
C SER A 84 -20.81 6.24 -23.01
N GLY A 85 -20.82 6.78 -24.23
CA GLY A 85 -19.62 7.07 -25.02
C GLY A 85 -18.98 5.84 -25.67
N ILE A 86 -17.78 6.03 -26.23
CA ILE A 86 -17.02 4.96 -26.92
C ILE A 86 -16.61 3.80 -26.00
N PHE A 87 -16.71 4.01 -24.69
CA PHE A 87 -16.39 3.03 -23.66
C PHE A 87 -17.63 2.31 -23.11
N GLN A 88 -18.82 2.54 -23.67
CA GLN A 88 -20.05 1.90 -23.20
C GLN A 88 -19.89 0.37 -23.09
N GLY A 89 -20.27 -0.18 -21.94
CA GLY A 89 -20.12 -1.61 -21.63
C GLY A 89 -18.72 -2.05 -21.19
N ARG A 90 -17.72 -1.15 -21.22
CA ARG A 90 -16.40 -1.42 -20.61
C ARG A 90 -16.48 -1.31 -19.10
N ILE A 91 -15.88 -2.26 -18.41
CA ILE A 91 -15.91 -2.36 -16.95
C ILE A 91 -14.68 -1.65 -16.36
N PHE A 92 -14.91 -0.79 -15.38
CA PHE A 92 -13.89 -0.13 -14.58
C PHE A 92 -13.82 -0.85 -13.24
N ARG A 93 -12.71 -1.53 -12.97
CA ARG A 93 -12.51 -2.33 -11.77
C ARG A 93 -11.06 -2.25 -11.26
N ILE A 94 -10.89 -2.14 -9.95
CA ILE A 94 -9.58 -2.29 -9.28
C ILE A 94 -9.33 -3.76 -8.89
N SER A 95 -8.10 -4.07 -8.44
CA SER A 95 -7.82 -5.39 -7.86
C SER A 95 -8.62 -5.60 -6.57
N GLN A 96 -8.91 -6.85 -6.24
CA GLN A 96 -9.54 -7.18 -4.95
C GLN A 96 -8.59 -6.82 -3.82
N MET A 97 -9.13 -6.20 -2.77
CA MET A 97 -8.41 -5.74 -1.59
C MET A 97 -8.97 -6.45 -0.35
N SER A 98 -8.13 -6.75 0.63
CA SER A 98 -8.61 -7.19 1.94
C SER A 98 -9.22 -6.02 2.74
N GLU A 99 -9.99 -6.32 3.78
CA GLU A 99 -10.53 -5.29 4.70
C GLU A 99 -9.44 -4.37 5.26
N GLU A 100 -8.28 -4.95 5.62
CA GLU A 100 -7.12 -4.23 6.14
C GLU A 100 -6.51 -3.28 5.10
N GLU A 101 -6.56 -3.65 3.83
CA GLU A 101 -6.09 -2.84 2.70
C GLU A 101 -7.04 -1.69 2.40
N ILE A 102 -8.35 -1.92 2.54
CA ILE A 102 -9.37 -0.87 2.43
C ILE A 102 -9.17 0.14 3.55
N ASP A 103 -9.09 -0.31 4.81
CA ASP A 103 -8.85 0.57 5.96
C ASP A 103 -7.53 1.33 5.86
N GLY A 104 -6.48 0.69 5.33
CA GLY A 104 -5.21 1.34 5.04
C GLY A 104 -5.35 2.46 4.00
N ALA A 105 -6.00 2.17 2.87
CA ALA A 105 -6.20 3.13 1.79
C ALA A 105 -7.09 4.31 2.20
N LEU A 106 -8.13 4.07 3.01
CA LEU A 106 -9.06 5.10 3.49
C LEU A 106 -8.34 6.25 4.22
N LYS A 107 -7.22 5.99 4.89
CA LYS A 107 -6.39 7.01 5.55
C LYS A 107 -5.85 8.08 4.59
N TYR A 108 -5.68 7.73 3.32
CA TYR A 108 -5.11 8.59 2.28
C TYR A 108 -6.16 9.08 1.28
N LEU A 109 -7.44 8.89 1.60
CA LEU A 109 -8.56 9.32 0.75
C LEU A 109 -9.35 10.42 1.44
N SER A 110 -9.75 11.42 0.67
CA SER A 110 -10.56 12.53 1.12
C SER A 110 -11.62 12.87 0.08
N TRP A 111 -12.67 13.58 0.47
CA TRP A 111 -13.71 14.04 -0.44
C TRP A 111 -13.43 15.46 -0.91
N HIS A 112 -13.54 15.70 -2.21
CA HIS A 112 -13.57 17.03 -2.81
C HIS A 112 -14.64 17.06 -3.89
N ASP A 113 -15.60 17.98 -3.81
CA ASP A 113 -16.72 18.11 -4.76
C ASP A 113 -17.41 16.77 -5.10
N SER A 114 -17.71 15.97 -4.07
CA SER A 114 -18.32 14.64 -4.20
C SER A 114 -17.51 13.62 -5.01
N GLN A 115 -16.20 13.84 -5.17
CA GLN A 115 -15.27 12.90 -5.78
C GLN A 115 -14.16 12.50 -4.79
N PRO A 116 -13.70 11.25 -4.85
CA PRO A 116 -12.56 10.82 -4.05
C PRO A 116 -11.28 11.48 -4.58
N VAL A 117 -10.52 12.07 -3.68
CA VAL A 117 -9.19 12.64 -3.95
C VAL A 117 -8.15 12.01 -3.04
N TYR A 118 -6.93 11.92 -3.55
CA TYR A 118 -5.79 11.42 -2.80
C TYR A 118 -5.21 12.52 -1.91
N ASP A 119 -5.06 12.25 -0.62
CA ASP A 119 -4.33 13.09 0.32
C ASP A 119 -3.09 12.33 0.83
N ALA A 120 -1.92 12.94 0.65
CA ALA A 120 -0.66 12.36 1.10
C ALA A 120 -0.52 12.37 2.63
N LYS A 121 -1.34 13.17 3.34
CA LYS A 121 -1.44 13.16 4.79
C LYS A 121 -2.41 12.05 5.19
N ALA A 122 -1.91 11.10 5.98
CA ALA A 122 -2.76 10.08 6.58
C ALA A 122 -3.65 10.74 7.64
N HIS A 123 -4.95 10.43 7.62
CA HIS A 123 -5.94 10.83 8.62
C HIS A 123 -6.30 9.69 9.56
#